data_AF-A0A9D3VMW9-F1
#
_entry.id   AF-A0A9D3VMW9-F1
#
_cell.length_a   1.000
_cell.length_b   1.000
_cell.length_c   1.000
_cell.angle_alpha   90.00
_cell.angle_beta   90.00
_cell.angle_gamma   90.00
#
_symmetry.space_group_name_H-M   'P 1'
#
loop_
_entity.id
_entity.type
_entity.pdbx_description
1 polymer ?
#
loop_
_entity_poly.entity_id
_entity_poly.type
_entity_poly.pdbx_seq_one_letter_code
_entity_poly.pdbx_strand_id
1 'polypeptide(L)'
;MPAVPVPASQVLDWLLQNIASSLEHVTEKNPAKENGPPSGSDQDLAMADTGPSSVKASPSVRSPCFIEGISKSSYVKQASDLKNSSLKVINCHDSVIYILAPLRYATIYG
;
A
#
# COMPACT_ATOMS: atom_id res chain seq x y z
N MET A 1 -18.94 -32.19 2.89
CA MET A 1 -18.94 -31.45 4.17
C MET A 1 -18.81 -29.96 3.84
N PRO A 2 -19.71 -29.07 4.25
CA PRO A 2 -19.48 -27.64 4.09
C PRO A 2 -18.36 -27.22 5.06
N ALA A 3 -17.37 -26.47 4.57
CA ALA A 3 -16.31 -25.93 5.41
C ALA A 3 -16.92 -25.04 6.49
N VAL A 4 -16.57 -25.29 7.75
CA VAL A 4 -17.00 -24.45 8.87
C VAL A 4 -16.49 -23.04 8.63
N PRO A 5 -17.34 -22.00 8.66
CA PRO A 5 -16.90 -20.63 8.47
C PRO A 5 -15.95 -20.25 9.60
N VAL A 6 -14.72 -19.89 9.22
CA VAL A 6 -13.70 -19.42 10.16
C VAL A 6 -14.16 -18.09 10.76
N PRO A 7 -14.19 -17.94 12.09
CA PRO A 7 -14.57 -16.67 12.72
C PRO A 7 -13.67 -15.51 12.27
N ALA A 8 -14.28 -14.35 11.99
CA ALA A 8 -13.54 -13.16 11.58
C ALA A 8 -12.52 -12.70 12.62
N SER A 9 -12.78 -12.94 13.91
CA SER A 9 -11.83 -12.68 15.01
C SER A 9 -10.54 -13.49 14.84
N GLN A 10 -10.66 -14.78 14.50
CA GLN A 10 -9.51 -15.66 14.34
C GLN A 10 -8.61 -15.22 13.19
N VAL A 11 -9.20 -14.72 12.10
CA VAL A 11 -8.45 -14.16 10.97
C VAL A 11 -7.77 -12.85 11.36
N LEU A 12 -8.45 -11.99 12.13
CA LEU A 12 -7.90 -10.73 12.61
C LEU A 12 -6.71 -10.97 13.55
N ASP A 13 -6.85 -11.87 14.50
CA ASP A 13 -5.80 -12.22 15.46
C ASP A 13 -4.57 -12.79 14.73
N TRP A 14 -4.79 -13.69 13.77
CA TRP A 14 -3.72 -14.24 12.93
C TRP A 14 -3.00 -13.15 12.13
N LEU A 15 -3.73 -12.20 11.55
CA LEU A 15 -3.15 -11.11 10.77
C LEU A 15 -2.29 -10.20 11.65
N LEU A 16 -2.77 -9.84 12.85
CA LEU A 16 -2.03 -9.02 13.79
C LEU A 16 -0.72 -9.71 14.24
N GLN A 17 -0.80 -11.01 14.53
CA GLN A 17 0.38 -11.81 14.89
C GLN A 17 1.40 -11.87 13.75
N ASN A 18 0.94 -12.04 12.50
CA ASN A 18 1.82 -12.10 11.33
C ASN A 18 2.54 -10.75 11.10
N ILE A 19 1.84 -9.64 11.28
CA ILE A 19 2.42 -8.29 11.18
C ILE A 19 3.50 -8.11 12.26
N ALA A 20 3.20 -8.44 13.53
CA ALA A 20 4.16 -8.33 14.62
C ALA A 20 5.41 -9.18 14.38
N SER A 21 5.23 -10.45 14.01
CA SER A 21 6.33 -11.39 13.75
C SER A 21 7.21 -10.91 12.58
N SER A 22 6.60 -10.34 11.54
CA SER A 22 7.36 -9.80 10.41
C SER A 22 8.20 -8.58 10.78
N LEU A 23 7.74 -7.73 11.71
CA LEU A 23 8.49 -6.55 12.15
C LEU A 23 9.73 -6.92 12.98
N GLU A 24 9.63 -7.98 13.79
CA GLU A 24 10.75 -8.50 14.58
C GLU A 24 11.87 -9.06 13.69
N HIS A 25 11.51 -9.83 12.65
CA HIS A 25 12.47 -10.41 11.71
C HIS A 25 13.15 -9.39 10.77
N VAL A 26 12.55 -8.22 10.54
CA VAL A 26 13.17 -7.14 9.76
C VAL A 26 14.27 -6.43 10.56
N THR A 27 14.15 -6.38 11.89
CA THR A 27 15.11 -5.68 12.76
C THR A 27 16.42 -6.46 12.93
N GLU A 28 16.40 -7.78 12.82
CA GLU A 28 17.58 -8.64 13.06
C GLU A 28 18.58 -8.70 11.88
N LYS A 29 18.24 -8.17 10.70
CA LYS A 29 19.02 -8.34 9.47
C LYS A 29 19.85 -7.14 9.00
N ASN A 30 20.16 -6.21 9.89
CA ASN A 30 21.24 -5.24 9.66
C ASN A 30 22.51 -5.63 10.44
N PRO A 31 23.30 -6.63 10.00
CA PRO A 31 24.67 -6.77 10.46
C PRO A 31 25.50 -5.65 9.82
N ALA A 32 25.62 -4.52 10.52
CA ALA A 32 26.66 -3.54 10.24
C ALA A 32 28.01 -4.20 10.54
N LYS A 33 28.62 -4.75 9.49
CA LYS A 33 29.96 -5.34 9.47
C LYS A 33 30.98 -4.23 9.74
N GLU A 34 31.35 -4.08 11.00
CA GLU A 34 32.50 -3.28 11.45
C GLU A 34 33.80 -3.93 10.94
N ASN A 35 34.58 -3.22 10.14
CA ASN A 35 36.04 -3.39 9.94
C ASN A 35 36.58 -2.26 9.02
N GLY A 36 37.41 -1.35 9.53
CA GLY A 36 38.35 -0.53 8.73
C GLY A 36 38.52 0.95 9.13
N PRO A 37 39.73 1.55 9.05
CA PRO A 37 40.19 2.66 9.91
C PRO A 37 39.92 4.09 9.37
N PRO A 38 40.18 5.15 10.18
CA PRO A 38 39.54 6.46 10.04
C PRO A 38 40.33 7.38 9.12
N SER A 39 39.63 8.09 8.23
CA SER A 39 39.90 9.49 7.90
C SER A 39 39.23 9.90 6.59
N GLY A 40 38.71 11.12 6.59
CA GLY A 40 38.76 12.00 5.42
C GLY A 40 37.42 12.31 4.76
N SER A 41 37.10 13.61 4.81
CA SER A 41 36.38 14.38 3.78
C SER A 41 34.85 14.22 3.77
N ASP A 42 34.07 15.18 4.26
CA ASP A 42 33.69 16.51 3.73
C ASP A 42 32.35 16.48 2.96
N GLN A 43 31.53 17.48 3.28
CA GLN A 43 30.37 18.05 2.57
C GLN A 43 29.02 17.32 2.56
N ASP A 44 28.15 17.85 3.44
CA ASP A 44 26.90 18.57 3.14
C ASP A 44 25.95 17.99 2.07
N LEU A 45 24.77 17.56 2.52
CA LEU A 45 23.47 18.02 1.99
C LEU A 45 22.39 17.72 3.04
N ALA A 46 21.73 18.77 3.52
CA ALA A 46 20.56 18.69 4.37
C ALA A 46 19.41 17.96 3.66
N MET A 47 18.94 16.85 4.22
CA MET A 47 17.65 16.24 3.86
C MET A 47 16.77 16.25 5.10
N ALA A 48 15.89 17.25 5.17
CA ALA A 48 14.73 17.19 6.03
C ALA A 48 13.82 16.09 5.47
N ASP A 49 13.57 15.05 6.25
CA ASP A 49 12.43 14.19 6.00
C ASP A 49 11.56 14.07 7.26
N THR A 50 10.57 14.95 7.25
CA THR A 50 9.16 14.71 7.57
C THR A 50 8.86 13.55 8.54
N GLY A 51 8.44 13.93 9.74
CA GLY A 51 8.02 13.01 10.78
C GLY A 51 6.85 12.09 10.36
N PRO A 52 6.65 10.98 11.10
CA PRO A 52 5.61 10.01 10.78
C PRO A 52 4.24 10.62 11.06
N SER A 53 3.62 11.27 10.07
CA SER A 53 2.21 11.58 10.15
C SER A 53 1.45 10.26 10.00
N SER A 54 1.07 9.70 11.14
CA SER A 54 -0.03 8.76 11.27
C SER A 54 -1.28 9.42 10.67
N VAL A 55 -1.47 9.28 9.36
CA VAL A 55 -2.69 9.73 8.70
C VAL A 55 -3.73 8.64 8.93
N LYS A 56 -4.40 8.73 10.07
CA LYS A 56 -5.77 8.25 10.18
C LYS A 56 -6.59 9.03 9.15
N ALA A 57 -6.73 8.47 7.96
CA ALA A 57 -7.59 9.04 6.93
C ALA A 57 -9.04 8.94 7.41
N SER A 58 -9.55 10.08 7.89
CA SER A 58 -10.97 10.28 8.14
C SER A 58 -11.75 10.15 6.82
N PRO A 59 -12.94 9.55 6.79
CA PRO A 59 -13.71 9.40 5.56
C PRO A 59 -14.40 10.73 5.27
N SER A 60 -13.76 11.62 4.51
CA SER A 60 -14.33 12.93 4.17
C SER A 60 -14.45 13.17 2.65
N VAL A 61 -15.69 12.97 2.19
CA VAL A 61 -16.43 13.69 1.13
C VAL A 61 -15.97 13.63 -0.33
N ARG A 62 -14.69 13.54 -0.71
CA ARG A 62 -14.28 13.53 -2.15
C ARG A 62 -12.99 12.76 -2.44
N SER A 63 -12.73 11.66 -1.75
CA SER A 63 -11.55 10.85 -2.04
C SER A 63 -11.68 10.16 -3.41
N PRO A 64 -10.64 10.23 -4.27
CA PRO A 64 -10.61 9.43 -5.49
C PRO A 64 -10.74 7.94 -5.16
N CYS A 65 -11.34 7.16 -6.05
CA CYS A 65 -11.29 5.70 -5.97
C CYS A 65 -9.92 5.24 -6.46
N PHE A 66 -9.30 4.27 -5.78
CA PHE A 66 -7.98 3.77 -6.12
C PHE A 66 -8.07 2.35 -6.68
N ILE A 67 -7.27 2.09 -7.72
CA ILE A 67 -6.98 0.75 -8.24
C ILE A 67 -5.47 0.61 -8.24
N GLU A 68 -4.97 -0.37 -7.49
CA GLU A 68 -3.54 -0.54 -7.27
C GLU A 68 -3.14 -2.01 -7.35
N GLY A 69 -1.94 -2.27 -7.88
CA GLY A 69 -1.31 -3.58 -7.79
C GLY A 69 -1.93 -4.66 -8.68
N ILE A 70 -2.76 -4.30 -9.65
CA ILE A 70 -3.32 -5.28 -10.60
C ILE A 70 -2.20 -5.73 -11.53
N SER A 71 -1.99 -7.05 -11.60
CA SER A 71 -0.94 -7.65 -12.42
C SER A 71 -1.49 -8.84 -13.20
N LYS A 72 -1.17 -8.94 -14.50
CA LYS A 72 -1.52 -10.09 -15.37
C LYS A 72 -2.98 -10.51 -15.29
N SER A 73 -3.89 -9.56 -15.09
CA SER A 73 -5.30 -9.84 -14.82
C SER A 73 -6.21 -8.71 -15.27
N SER A 74 -7.51 -9.03 -15.36
CA SER A 74 -8.56 -8.05 -15.62
C SER A 74 -9.27 -7.63 -14.33
N TYR A 75 -9.58 -6.35 -14.19
CA TYR A 75 -10.30 -5.80 -13.06
C TYR A 75 -11.52 -5.02 -13.53
N VAL A 76 -12.66 -5.16 -12.85
CA VAL A 76 -13.91 -4.49 -13.20
C VAL A 76 -14.39 -3.65 -12.02
N LYS A 77 -14.76 -2.39 -12.28
CA LYS A 77 -15.45 -1.49 -11.35
C LYS A 77 -16.80 -1.10 -11.89
N GLN A 78 -17.85 -1.27 -11.10
CA GLN A 78 -19.21 -0.84 -11.44
C GLN A 78 -19.53 0.52 -10.82
N ALA A 79 -20.63 1.13 -11.27
CA ALA A 79 -21.11 2.40 -10.74
C ALA A 79 -21.44 2.36 -9.24
N SER A 80 -21.87 1.21 -8.72
CA SER A 80 -22.05 1.00 -7.27
C SER A 80 -20.75 1.16 -6.47
N ASP A 81 -19.62 0.84 -7.10
CA ASP A 81 -18.31 0.80 -6.46
C ASP A 81 -17.62 2.18 -6.49
N LEU A 82 -18.20 3.12 -7.24
CA LEU A 82 -17.66 4.43 -7.52
C LEU A 82 -18.67 5.48 -7.06
N LYS A 83 -18.42 6.09 -5.90
CA LYS A 83 -19.23 7.19 -5.37
C LYS A 83 -18.94 8.49 -6.15
N ASN A 84 -19.36 8.55 -7.41
CA ASN A 84 -19.30 9.70 -8.34
C ASN A 84 -17.95 10.45 -8.36
N SER A 85 -16.86 9.74 -8.09
CA SER A 85 -15.55 10.32 -7.83
C SER A 85 -14.59 10.14 -9.00
N SER A 86 -13.47 10.84 -8.93
CA SER A 86 -12.31 10.59 -9.79
C SER A 86 -11.64 9.27 -9.46
N LEU A 87 -10.92 8.71 -10.42
CA LEU A 87 -10.24 7.42 -10.26
C LEU A 87 -8.72 7.57 -10.39
N LYS A 88 -7.95 6.84 -9.58
CA LYS A 88 -6.49 6.80 -9.62
C LYS A 88 -6.01 5.36 -9.78
N VAL A 89 -5.32 5.07 -10.88
CA VAL A 89 -4.68 3.77 -11.16
C VAL A 89 -3.19 3.89 -10.91
N ILE A 90 -2.62 3.01 -10.07
CA ILE A 90 -1.22 3.06 -9.67
C ILE A 90 -0.62 1.65 -9.71
N ASN A 91 0.64 1.52 -10.12
CA ASN A 91 1.40 0.27 -10.00
C ASN A 91 0.67 -0.95 -10.59
N CYS A 92 0.06 -0.77 -11.77
CA CYS A 92 -0.63 -1.84 -12.48
C CYS A 92 0.18 -2.26 -13.70
N HIS A 93 0.34 -3.57 -13.91
CA HIS A 93 1.26 -4.13 -14.90
C HIS A 93 0.57 -5.19 -15.74
N ASP A 94 0.68 -5.12 -17.07
CA ASP A 94 0.11 -6.12 -17.99
C ASP A 94 -1.34 -6.50 -17.63
N SER A 95 -2.18 -5.48 -17.45
CA SER A 95 -3.52 -5.63 -16.87
C SER A 95 -4.57 -4.83 -17.63
N VAL A 96 -5.81 -5.30 -17.57
CA VAL A 96 -6.96 -4.67 -18.25
C VAL A 96 -7.97 -4.21 -17.21
N ILE A 97 -8.23 -2.90 -17.14
CA ILE A 97 -9.15 -2.33 -16.15
C ILE A 97 -10.40 -1.80 -16.86
N TYR A 98 -11.56 -2.38 -16.55
CA TYR A 98 -12.85 -1.96 -17.03
C TYR A 98 -13.56 -1.10 -16.00
N ILE A 99 -13.83 0.16 -16.35
CA ILE A 99 -14.65 1.05 -15.52
C ILE A 99 -16.03 1.19 -16.17
N LEU A 100 -17.03 0.60 -15.54
CA LEU A 100 -18.43 0.59 -15.99
C LEU A 100 -19.26 1.61 -15.18
N ALA A 101 -18.79 2.85 -15.15
CA ALA A 101 -19.42 3.94 -14.41
C ALA A 101 -19.06 5.32 -14.98
N PRO A 102 -19.91 6.34 -14.74
CA PRO A 102 -19.55 7.73 -15.03
C PRO A 102 -18.38 8.19 -14.14
N LEU A 103 -17.30 8.68 -14.76
CA LEU A 103 -16.17 9.30 -14.08
C LEU A 103 -16.04 10.77 -14.50
N ARG A 104 -15.55 11.62 -13.59
CA ARG A 104 -15.14 12.99 -13.94
C ARG A 104 -13.80 13.01 -14.66
N TYR A 105 -12.84 12.28 -14.10
CA TYR A 105 -11.51 12.09 -14.67
C TYR A 105 -10.88 10.85 -14.05
N ALA A 106 -9.88 10.30 -14.74
CA ALA A 106 -9.02 9.24 -14.25
C ALA A 106 -7.55 9.66 -14.38
N THR A 107 -6.74 9.32 -13.38
CA THR A 107 -5.29 9.52 -13.40
C THR A 107 -4.62 8.15 -13.39
N ILE A 108 -3.71 7.92 -14.33
CA ILE A 108 -3.01 6.65 -14.49
C ILE A 108 -1.52 6.89 -14.31
N TYR A 109 -0.90 6.14 -13.40
CA TYR A 109 0.54 6.11 -13.19
C TYR A 109 1.07 4.78 -13.73
N GLY A 110 1.82 4.86 -14.82
CA GLY A 110 2.52 3.73 -15.44
C GLY A 110 3.83 3.41 -14.75
#